data_AF-A0A942XPN0-F1
#
_entry.id   AF-A0A942XPN0-F1
#
_cell.length_a   1.000
_cell.length_b   1.000
_cell.length_c   1.000
_cell.angle_alpha   90.00
_cell.angle_beta   90.00
_cell.angle_gamma   90.00
#
_symmetry.space_group_name_H-M   'P 1'
#
loop_
_entity.id
_entity.type
_entity.pdbx_description
1 polymer ?
#
loop_
_entity_poly.entity_id
_entity_poly.type
_entity_poly.pdbx_seq_one_letter_code
_entity_poly.pdbx_strand_id
1 'polypeptide(L)'
;EAIRRTKEAREYILTEVMEKCIDKPRETVGEYAPKIIQIQIDPQKIGDVVGQRGKTINTIIERTGVKIDITDEGAVSICGVEQKMMEEAKRMVEIIATDFEAGQIFTGKVVSIKEFGAFIEFAPGKEGMVHISKICKERINRVEDVLTLGDKVKVICLGKDKMGRISFSMKDVPEEA
;
A
#
# COMPACT_ATOMS: atom_id res chain seq x y z
N GLU A 1 -44.84 36.53 -2.39
CA GLU A 1 -44.92 36.67 -0.92
C GLU A 1 -44.72 35.36 -0.16
N ALA A 2 -45.44 34.28 -0.53
CA ALA A 2 -45.28 32.96 0.10
C ALA A 2 -43.82 32.46 0.11
N ILE A 3 -43.12 32.52 -1.02
CA ILE A 3 -41.71 32.08 -1.14
C ILE A 3 -40.77 32.89 -0.22
N ARG A 4 -41.04 34.19 -0.01
CA ARG A 4 -40.25 35.05 0.87
C ARG A 4 -40.40 34.63 2.33
N ARG A 5 -41.66 34.41 2.78
CA ARG A 5 -41.95 33.92 4.13
C ARG A 5 -41.38 32.52 4.38
N THR A 6 -41.41 31.64 3.38
CA THR A 6 -40.80 30.31 3.47
C THR A 6 -39.27 30.40 3.59
N LYS A 7 -38.64 31.36 2.90
CA LYS A 7 -37.20 31.60 3.01
C LYS A 7 -36.81 32.10 4.41
N GLU A 8 -37.54 33.07 4.95
CA GLU A 8 -37.33 33.57 6.33
C GLU A 8 -37.48 32.46 7.37
N ALA A 9 -38.52 31.61 7.24
CA ALA A 9 -38.72 30.47 8.13
C ALA A 9 -37.60 29.42 8.02
N ARG A 10 -37.09 29.17 6.81
CA ARG A 10 -35.97 28.25 6.58
C ARG A 10 -34.67 28.78 7.18
N GLU A 11 -34.37 30.07 7.02
CA GLU A 11 -33.19 30.70 7.61
C GLU A 11 -33.24 30.66 9.13
N TYR A 12 -34.40 30.91 9.73
CA TYR A 12 -34.57 30.76 11.18
C TYR A 12 -34.29 29.32 11.66
N ILE A 13 -34.80 28.30 10.96
CA ILE A 13 -34.55 26.89 11.33
C ILE A 13 -33.07 26.53 11.18
N LEU A 14 -32.41 27.00 10.11
CA LEU A 14 -31.00 26.70 9.86
C LEU A 14 -30.09 27.40 10.88
N THR A 15 -30.25 28.70 11.09
CA THR A 15 -29.36 29.51 11.92
C THR A 15 -29.66 29.39 13.41
N GLU A 16 -30.93 29.37 13.81
CA GLU A 16 -31.30 29.43 15.23
C GLU A 16 -31.32 28.05 15.90
N VAL A 17 -31.59 26.98 15.13
CA VAL A 17 -31.80 25.62 15.68
C VAL A 17 -30.71 24.64 15.21
N MET A 18 -30.40 24.59 13.92
CA MET A 18 -29.46 23.59 13.38
C MET A 18 -27.99 23.98 13.62
N GLU A 19 -27.59 25.21 13.33
CA GLU A 19 -26.20 25.67 13.52
C GLU A 19 -25.76 25.64 15.00
N LYS A 20 -26.68 25.88 15.95
CA LYS A 20 -26.38 25.75 17.38
C LYS A 20 -26.08 24.32 17.83
N CYS A 21 -26.58 23.32 17.10
CA CYS A 21 -26.41 21.91 17.45
C CYS A 21 -25.26 21.27 16.66
N ILE A 22 -25.14 21.55 15.36
CA ILE A 22 -24.10 21.04 14.46
C ILE A 22 -23.74 22.18 13.49
N ASP A 23 -22.67 22.91 13.79
CA ASP A 23 -22.21 24.02 12.96
C ASP A 23 -21.49 23.53 11.69
N LYS A 24 -20.75 22.42 11.81
CA LYS A 24 -19.92 21.84 10.76
C LYS A 24 -19.98 20.31 10.79
N PRO A 25 -19.78 19.66 9.64
CA PRO A 25 -19.50 18.24 9.59
C PRO A 25 -18.31 17.91 10.51
N ARG A 26 -18.42 16.81 11.26
CA ARG A 26 -17.32 16.34 12.12
C ARG A 26 -16.11 16.00 11.24
N GLU A 27 -14.93 16.46 11.64
CA GLU A 27 -13.68 16.21 10.90
C GLU A 27 -13.29 14.73 10.89
N THR A 28 -13.74 13.97 11.88
CA THR A 28 -13.50 12.53 11.98
C THR A 28 -14.82 11.78 12.15
N VAL A 29 -14.94 10.67 11.42
CA VAL A 29 -15.97 9.67 11.69
C VAL A 29 -15.67 8.98 13.01
N GLY A 30 -16.71 8.48 13.69
CA GLY A 30 -16.57 7.78 14.96
C GLY A 30 -15.58 6.60 14.87
N GLU A 31 -14.99 6.24 15.99
CA GLU A 31 -13.88 5.27 16.09
C GLU A 31 -14.21 3.88 15.51
N TYR A 32 -15.48 3.47 15.55
CA TYR A 32 -15.97 2.20 15.00
C TYR A 32 -16.65 2.34 13.63
N ALA A 33 -16.74 3.57 13.10
CA ALA A 33 -17.34 3.80 11.80
C ALA A 33 -16.34 3.39 10.70
N PRO A 34 -16.78 2.68 9.66
CA PRO A 34 -15.92 2.31 8.56
C PRO A 34 -15.41 3.60 7.89
N LYS A 35 -14.08 3.78 7.89
CA LYS A 35 -13.43 4.84 7.13
C LYS A 35 -13.34 4.38 5.69
N ILE A 36 -13.44 5.33 4.76
CA ILE A 36 -13.22 5.09 3.34
C ILE A 36 -12.04 5.98 2.96
N ILE A 37 -10.94 5.36 2.54
CA ILE A 37 -9.83 6.10 1.93
C ILE A 37 -9.87 5.81 0.44
N GLN A 38 -9.92 6.88 -0.34
CA GLN A 38 -9.80 6.81 -1.79
C GLN A 38 -8.39 7.16 -2.20
N ILE A 39 -7.80 6.33 -3.06
CA ILE A 39 -6.50 6.54 -3.66
C ILE A 39 -6.69 6.47 -5.17
N GLN A 40 -6.06 7.38 -5.89
CA GLN A 40 -6.05 7.34 -7.35
C GLN A 40 -4.76 6.70 -7.85
N ILE A 41 -4.89 5.74 -8.75
CA ILE A 41 -3.81 4.97 -9.35
C ILE A 41 -3.91 5.06 -10.87
N ASP A 42 -2.78 4.96 -11.56
CA ASP A 42 -2.74 4.86 -13.02
C ASP A 42 -3.56 3.65 -13.53
N PRO A 43 -4.51 3.86 -14.46
CA PRO A 43 -5.38 2.79 -14.97
C PRO A 43 -4.63 1.62 -15.61
N GLN A 44 -3.42 1.86 -16.15
CA GLN A 44 -2.59 0.80 -16.74
C GLN A 44 -2.12 -0.24 -15.72
N LYS A 45 -2.07 0.13 -14.43
CA LYS A 45 -1.56 -0.73 -13.35
C LYS A 45 -2.65 -1.44 -12.57
N ILE A 46 -3.93 -1.21 -12.91
CA ILE A 46 -5.07 -1.93 -12.32
C ILE A 46 -4.89 -3.44 -12.51
N GLY A 47 -4.39 -3.87 -13.66
CA GLY A 47 -4.12 -5.29 -13.94
C GLY A 47 -3.11 -5.93 -12.98
N ASP A 48 -2.10 -5.18 -12.55
CA ASP A 48 -1.10 -5.63 -11.57
C ASP A 48 -1.67 -5.71 -10.15
N VAL A 49 -2.50 -4.73 -9.77
CA VAL A 49 -3.15 -4.67 -8.44
C VAL A 49 -4.15 -5.80 -8.28
N VAL A 50 -4.98 -6.07 -9.30
CA VAL A 50 -5.93 -7.19 -9.32
C VAL A 50 -5.19 -8.52 -9.39
N GLY A 51 -4.09 -8.59 -10.16
CA GLY A 51 -3.37 -9.81 -10.47
C GLY A 51 -4.18 -10.77 -11.35
N GLN A 52 -3.58 -11.90 -11.73
CA GLN A 52 -4.28 -12.90 -12.55
C GLN A 52 -5.52 -13.43 -11.83
N ARG A 53 -6.72 -13.07 -12.33
CA ARG A 53 -8.04 -13.46 -11.80
C ARG A 53 -8.31 -13.02 -10.35
N GLY A 54 -7.77 -11.87 -9.92
CA GLY A 54 -8.07 -11.33 -8.58
C GLY A 54 -7.30 -11.97 -7.42
N LYS A 55 -6.30 -12.84 -7.70
CA LYS A 55 -5.52 -13.52 -6.65
C LYS A 55 -4.82 -12.55 -5.70
N THR A 56 -4.27 -11.45 -6.23
CA THR A 56 -3.53 -10.47 -5.44
C THR A 56 -4.47 -9.72 -4.50
N ILE A 57 -5.61 -9.23 -5.02
CA ILE A 57 -6.64 -8.58 -4.20
C ILE A 57 -7.19 -9.52 -3.12
N ASN A 58 -7.49 -10.77 -3.47
CA ASN A 58 -7.99 -11.73 -2.48
C ASN A 58 -6.98 -11.97 -1.36
N THR A 59 -5.68 -12.08 -1.68
CA THR A 59 -4.62 -12.23 -0.67
C THR A 59 -4.51 -10.99 0.23
N ILE A 60 -4.69 -9.79 -0.32
CA ILE A 60 -4.65 -8.54 0.46
C ILE A 60 -5.87 -8.45 1.39
N ILE A 61 -7.07 -8.78 0.89
CA ILE A 61 -8.31 -8.83 1.67
C ILE A 61 -8.19 -9.85 2.81
N GLU A 62 -7.65 -11.04 2.55
CA GLU A 62 -7.42 -12.06 3.59
C GLU A 62 -6.44 -11.61 4.67
N ARG A 63 -5.36 -10.90 4.29
CA ARG A 63 -4.35 -10.44 5.25
C ARG A 63 -4.82 -9.25 6.10
N THR A 64 -5.56 -8.32 5.51
CA THR A 64 -5.92 -7.05 6.17
C THR A 64 -7.36 -7.00 6.66
N GLY A 65 -8.23 -7.90 6.19
CA GLY A 65 -9.66 -7.92 6.53
C GLY A 65 -10.45 -6.70 6.02
N VAL A 66 -9.84 -5.86 5.17
CA VAL A 66 -10.50 -4.66 4.60
C VAL A 66 -11.18 -5.01 3.29
N LYS A 67 -12.23 -4.27 2.94
CA LYS A 67 -12.85 -4.36 1.61
C LYS A 67 -12.18 -3.35 0.68
N ILE A 68 -11.64 -3.83 -0.42
CA ILE A 68 -11.04 -2.99 -1.46
C ILE A 68 -11.95 -3.04 -2.67
N ASP A 69 -12.44 -1.88 -3.08
CA ASP A 69 -13.20 -1.71 -4.31
C ASP A 69 -12.34 -0.93 -5.31
N ILE A 70 -12.31 -1.39 -6.56
CA ILE A 70 -11.54 -0.76 -7.63
C ILE A 70 -12.51 -0.42 -8.73
N THR A 71 -12.56 0.86 -9.11
CA THR A 71 -13.27 1.30 -10.31
C THR A 71 -12.34 1.32 -11.52
N ASP A 72 -12.94 1.18 -12.70
CA ASP A 72 -12.22 1.21 -14.00
C ASP A 72 -11.53 2.56 -14.26
N GLU A 73 -11.88 3.60 -13.50
CA GLU A 73 -11.26 4.93 -13.53
C GLU A 73 -9.94 5.01 -12.73
N GLY A 74 -9.54 3.92 -12.07
CA GLY A 74 -8.32 3.85 -11.26
C GLY A 74 -8.49 4.39 -9.85
N ALA A 75 -9.73 4.61 -9.37
CA ALA A 75 -9.97 4.92 -7.98
C ALA A 75 -10.09 3.63 -7.16
N VAL A 76 -9.19 3.47 -6.19
CA VAL A 76 -9.20 2.38 -5.23
C VAL A 76 -9.80 2.89 -3.92
N SER A 77 -10.96 2.36 -3.56
CA SER A 77 -11.64 2.66 -2.31
C SER A 77 -11.36 1.55 -1.30
N ILE A 78 -10.67 1.88 -0.22
CA ILE A 78 -10.36 0.96 0.88
C ILE A 78 -11.33 1.26 2.03
N CYS A 79 -12.17 0.28 2.35
CA CYS A 79 -13.17 0.32 3.41
C CYS A 79 -12.76 -0.58 4.57
N GLY A 80 -12.60 -0.02 5.76
CA GLY A 80 -12.16 -0.76 6.95
C GLY A 80 -12.60 -0.09 8.24
N VAL A 81 -12.72 -0.90 9.29
CA VAL A 81 -13.05 -0.44 10.66
C VAL A 81 -11.82 0.03 11.43
N GLU A 82 -10.66 -0.57 11.19
CA GLU A 82 -9.40 -0.20 11.85
C GLU A 82 -8.51 0.67 10.98
N GLN A 83 -8.01 1.76 11.56
CA GLN A 83 -7.09 2.68 10.89
C GLN A 83 -5.73 2.03 10.57
N LYS A 84 -5.24 1.12 11.42
CA LYS A 84 -3.96 0.42 11.20
C LYS A 84 -4.02 -0.52 9.99
N MET A 85 -5.07 -1.34 9.91
CA MET A 85 -5.27 -2.27 8.78
C MET A 85 -5.49 -1.51 7.46
N MET A 86 -6.16 -0.36 7.53
CA MET A 86 -6.37 0.50 6.38
C MET A 86 -5.08 1.13 5.86
N GLU A 87 -4.21 1.57 6.77
CA GLU A 87 -2.91 2.14 6.43
C GLU A 87 -1.95 1.08 5.86
N GLU A 88 -1.97 -0.14 6.40
CA GLU A 88 -1.22 -1.26 5.81
C GLU A 88 -1.75 -1.64 4.42
N ALA A 89 -3.07 -1.69 4.23
CA ALA A 89 -3.67 -1.96 2.92
C ALA A 89 -3.33 -0.85 1.91
N LYS A 90 -3.43 0.42 2.32
CA LYS A 90 -3.01 1.57 1.52
C LYS A 90 -1.55 1.44 1.09
N ARG A 91 -0.65 1.15 2.04
CA ARG A 91 0.78 0.99 1.76
C ARG A 91 1.05 -0.16 0.79
N MET A 92 0.37 -1.30 0.95
CA MET A 92 0.51 -2.43 0.04
C MET A 92 0.02 -2.10 -1.37
N VAL A 93 -1.12 -1.43 -1.50
CA VAL A 93 -1.66 -1.00 -2.80
C VAL A 93 -0.75 0.03 -3.46
N GLU A 94 -0.24 1.01 -2.71
CA GLU A 94 0.72 1.99 -3.20
C GLU A 94 2.02 1.34 -3.68
N ILE A 95 2.55 0.34 -2.96
CA ILE A 95 3.76 -0.39 -3.38
C ILE A 95 3.53 -1.16 -4.69
N ILE A 96 2.35 -1.76 -4.88
CA ILE A 96 2.04 -2.50 -6.11
C ILE A 96 1.87 -1.54 -7.30
N ALA A 97 1.22 -0.40 -7.05
CA ALA A 97 0.90 0.63 -8.02
C ALA A 97 2.10 1.54 -8.38
N THR A 98 3.07 1.70 -7.49
CA THR A 98 4.28 2.46 -7.80
C THR A 98 5.17 1.63 -8.73
N ASP A 99 5.69 2.24 -9.79
CA ASP A 99 6.69 1.57 -10.62
C ASP A 99 7.96 1.38 -9.81
N PHE A 100 8.56 0.20 -9.93
CA PHE A 100 9.84 -0.12 -9.32
C PHE A 100 10.95 0.63 -10.07
N GLU A 101 11.09 1.92 -9.77
CA GLU A 101 12.19 2.72 -10.26
C GLU A 101 13.49 2.33 -9.54
N ALA A 102 14.58 2.30 -10.30
CA ALA A 102 15.90 2.04 -9.76
C ALA A 102 16.25 3.12 -8.72
N GLY A 103 16.61 2.71 -7.50
CA GLY A 103 16.95 3.59 -6.38
C GLY A 103 15.91 3.66 -5.26
N GLN A 104 14.72 3.07 -5.42
CA GLN A 104 13.74 3.02 -4.33
C GLN A 104 14.04 1.92 -3.31
N ILE A 105 13.89 2.26 -2.03
CA ILE A 105 14.07 1.32 -0.91
C ILE A 105 12.73 0.66 -0.61
N PHE A 106 12.70 -0.67 -0.63
CA PHE A 106 11.55 -1.47 -0.29
C PHE A 106 11.84 -2.35 0.91
N THR A 107 10.81 -2.61 1.72
CA THR A 107 10.88 -3.61 2.79
C THR A 107 10.14 -4.86 2.34
N GLY A 108 10.81 -6.00 2.32
CA GLY A 108 10.23 -7.26 1.87
C GLY A 108 10.58 -8.42 2.79
N LYS A 109 9.86 -9.53 2.64
CA LYS A 109 10.05 -10.76 3.41
C LYS A 109 10.87 -11.76 2.61
N VAL A 110 11.87 -12.39 3.23
CA VAL A 110 12.65 -13.45 2.59
C VAL A 110 11.77 -14.72 2.45
N VAL A 111 11.50 -15.14 1.22
CA VAL A 111 10.65 -16.32 0.94
C VAL A 111 11.49 -17.58 0.72
N SER A 112 12.62 -17.44 0.03
CA SER A 112 13.50 -18.56 -0.27
C SER A 112 14.95 -18.09 -0.34
N ILE A 113 15.86 -18.90 0.18
CA ILE A 113 17.30 -18.65 0.14
C ILE A 113 17.93 -19.76 -0.71
N LYS A 114 18.79 -19.39 -1.65
CA LYS A 114 19.61 -20.30 -2.45
C LYS A 114 21.08 -19.90 -2.34
N GLU A 115 21.98 -20.80 -2.73
CA GLU A 115 23.43 -20.59 -2.63
C GLU A 115 23.92 -19.35 -3.41
N PHE A 116 23.24 -18.96 -4.49
CA PHE A 116 23.60 -17.79 -5.30
C PHE A 116 22.87 -16.49 -4.90
N GLY A 117 21.88 -16.55 -3.99
CA GLY A 117 21.09 -15.37 -3.62
C GLY A 117 19.81 -15.64 -2.81
N ALA A 118 19.19 -14.58 -2.34
CA ALA A 118 17.92 -14.61 -1.61
C ALA A 118 16.77 -14.06 -2.46
N PHE A 119 15.63 -14.73 -2.41
CA PHE A 119 14.37 -14.27 -2.97
C PHE A 119 13.57 -13.54 -1.91
N ILE A 120 13.26 -12.28 -2.17
CA ILE A 120 12.47 -11.44 -1.29
C ILE A 120 11.16 -11.09 -1.97
N GLU A 121 10.07 -11.28 -1.25
CA GLU A 121 8.73 -10.87 -1.65
C GLU A 121 8.38 -9.54 -0.99
N PHE A 122 8.07 -8.53 -1.81
CA PHE A 122 7.68 -7.19 -1.34
C PHE A 122 6.16 -7.04 -1.32
N ALA A 123 5.51 -7.64 -2.33
CA ALA A 123 4.07 -7.61 -2.52
C ALA A 123 3.62 -8.91 -3.20
N PRO A 124 2.37 -9.34 -3.00
CA PRO A 124 1.88 -10.58 -3.60
C PRO A 124 1.96 -10.51 -5.13
N GLY A 125 2.76 -11.41 -5.72
CA GLY A 125 2.99 -11.47 -7.16
C GLY A 125 4.19 -10.66 -7.68
N LYS A 126 4.92 -9.93 -6.83
CA LYS A 126 6.18 -9.27 -7.19
C LYS A 126 7.32 -9.77 -6.30
N GLU A 127 8.19 -10.59 -6.91
CA GLU A 127 9.38 -11.15 -6.28
C GLU A 127 10.65 -10.49 -6.81
N GLY A 128 11.63 -10.35 -5.91
CA GLY A 128 12.93 -9.80 -6.19
C GLY A 128 14.05 -10.77 -5.87
N MET A 129 15.11 -10.74 -6.68
CA MET A 129 16.32 -11.52 -6.42
C MET A 129 17.45 -10.62 -5.95
N VAL A 130 18.04 -10.95 -4.80
CA VAL A 130 19.29 -10.35 -4.30
C VAL A 130 20.42 -11.34 -4.52
N HIS A 131 21.43 -10.94 -5.29
CA HIS A 131 22.64 -11.76 -5.49
C HIS A 131 23.52 -11.74 -4.25
N ILE A 132 24.19 -12.86 -3.92
CA ILE A 132 25.06 -12.99 -2.73
C ILE A 132 26.09 -11.85 -2.60
N SER A 133 26.66 -11.38 -3.72
CA SER A 133 27.64 -10.28 -3.74
C SER A 133 27.07 -8.89 -3.41
N LYS A 134 25.74 -8.76 -3.34
CA LYS A 134 25.01 -7.51 -3.06
C LYS A 134 24.31 -7.53 -1.70
N ILE A 135 24.56 -8.55 -0.87
CA ILE A 135 23.98 -8.71 0.47
C ILE A 135 24.75 -7.87 1.50
N CYS A 136 26.07 -8.04 1.63
CA CYS A 136 26.90 -7.22 2.52
C CYS A 136 28.16 -6.70 1.84
N LYS A 137 28.81 -5.71 2.47
CA LYS A 137 30.15 -5.22 2.09
C LYS A 137 31.24 -6.25 2.38
N GLU A 138 31.02 -7.12 3.36
CA GLU A 138 31.92 -8.19 3.76
C GLU A 138 31.77 -9.43 2.87
N ARG A 139 32.82 -10.24 2.79
CA ARG A 139 32.86 -11.44 1.94
C ARG A 139 32.17 -12.60 2.67
N ILE A 140 30.89 -12.80 2.36
CA ILE A 140 30.09 -13.88 2.93
C ILE A 140 30.21 -15.12 2.04
N ASN A 141 30.42 -16.29 2.64
CA ASN A 141 30.46 -17.56 1.91
C ASN A 141 29.07 -18.20 1.74
N ARG A 142 28.12 -17.92 2.65
CA ARG A 142 26.75 -18.45 2.62
C ARG A 142 25.73 -17.38 2.95
N VAL A 143 24.62 -17.37 2.21
CA VAL A 143 23.52 -16.43 2.43
C VAL A 143 22.78 -16.71 3.75
N GLU A 144 22.81 -17.98 4.19
CA GLU A 144 22.16 -18.48 5.41
C GLU A 144 22.76 -17.90 6.71
N ASP A 145 24.00 -17.39 6.67
CA ASP A 145 24.66 -16.81 7.85
C ASP A 145 24.13 -15.40 8.17
N VAL A 146 23.50 -14.74 7.19
CA VAL A 146 23.09 -13.33 7.29
C VAL A 146 21.57 -13.19 7.20
N LEU A 147 20.90 -14.06 6.45
CA LEU A 147 19.47 -13.97 6.21
C LEU A 147 18.77 -15.23 6.68
N THR A 148 17.71 -15.05 7.47
CA THR A 148 16.84 -16.14 7.89
C THR A 148 15.58 -16.16 7.02
N LEU A 149 15.02 -17.35 6.78
CA LEU A 149 13.74 -17.48 6.10
C LEU A 149 12.65 -16.74 6.88
N GLY A 150 11.93 -15.87 6.18
CA GLY A 150 10.83 -15.08 6.73
C GLY A 150 11.23 -13.75 7.37
N ASP A 151 12.51 -13.38 7.35
CA ASP A 151 12.96 -12.11 7.91
C ASP A 151 12.52 -10.91 7.04
N LYS A 152 12.29 -9.76 7.68
CA LYS A 152 11.91 -8.50 7.01
C LYS A 152 13.17 -7.68 6.76
N VAL A 153 13.51 -7.51 5.49
CA VAL A 153 14.73 -6.84 5.06
C VAL A 153 14.44 -5.63 4.19
N LYS A 154 15.25 -4.57 4.38
CA LYS A 154 15.26 -3.41 3.49
C LYS A 154 16.22 -3.66 2.34
N VAL A 155 15.77 -3.40 1.12
CA VAL A 155 16.60 -3.50 -0.08
C VAL A 155 16.34 -2.32 -1.01
N ILE A 156 17.34 -1.95 -1.81
CA ILE A 156 17.20 -0.97 -2.87
C ILE A 156 17.03 -1.67 -4.22
N CYS A 157 16.09 -1.21 -5.02
CA CYS A 157 15.90 -1.70 -6.39
C CYS A 157 17.05 -1.19 -7.27
N LEU A 158 17.81 -2.09 -7.91
CA LEU A 158 18.83 -1.72 -8.89
C LEU A 158 18.29 -1.66 -10.33
N GLY A 159 17.02 -2.01 -10.52
CA GLY A 159 16.33 -2.02 -11.82
C GLY A 159 16.02 -3.42 -12.34
N LYS A 160 15.50 -3.47 -13.57
CA LYS A 160 15.15 -4.72 -14.27
C LYS A 160 16.38 -5.31 -14.97
N ASP A 161 16.68 -6.58 -14.68
CA ASP A 161 17.66 -7.36 -15.43
C ASP A 161 17.11 -7.74 -16.82
N LYS A 162 17.96 -8.24 -17.72
CA LYS A 162 17.62 -8.62 -19.10
C LYS A 162 16.48 -9.64 -19.24
N MET A 163 16.17 -10.39 -18.18
CA MET A 163 15.04 -11.33 -18.10
C MET A 163 13.75 -10.72 -17.52
N GLY A 164 13.70 -9.41 -17.28
CA GLY A 164 12.54 -8.74 -16.68
C GLY A 164 12.38 -8.97 -15.17
N ARG A 165 13.35 -9.65 -14.53
CA ARG A 165 13.40 -9.85 -13.07
C ARG A 165 13.98 -8.61 -12.39
N ILE A 166 13.38 -8.21 -11.27
CA ILE A 166 13.83 -7.05 -10.50
C ILE A 166 15.01 -7.48 -9.63
N SER A 167 16.15 -6.83 -9.84
CA SER A 167 17.37 -7.08 -9.06
C SER A 167 17.44 -6.10 -7.90
N PHE A 168 17.73 -6.61 -6.71
CA PHE A 168 17.80 -5.84 -5.49
C PHE A 168 19.19 -5.91 -4.86
N SER A 169 19.55 -4.88 -4.10
CA SER A 169 20.79 -4.80 -3.33
C SER A 169 20.48 -4.45 -1.89
N MET A 170 21.14 -5.09 -0.93
CA MET A 170 21.10 -4.71 0.48
C MET A 170 22.27 -3.79 0.83
N LYS A 171 23.40 -3.94 0.13
CA LYS A 171 24.63 -3.18 0.36
C LYS A 171 24.50 -1.68 0.10
N ASP A 172 23.62 -1.30 -0.83
CA ASP A 172 23.44 0.07 -1.29
C ASP A 172 22.29 0.78 -0.55
N VAL A 173 21.71 0.14 0.48
CA VAL A 173 20.72 0.78 1.37
C VAL A 173 21.48 1.69 2.34
N PRO A 174 21.20 3.01 2.38
CA PRO A 174 21.77 3.88 3.39
C PRO A 174 21.29 3.45 4.79
N GLU A 175 22.20 3.34 5.75
CA GLU A 175 21.94 2.87 7.13
C GLU A 175 20.95 3.75 7.93
N GLU A 176 20.41 4.83 7.36
CA GLU A 176 19.56 5.83 8.04
C GLU A 176 18.12 5.96 7.46
N ALA A 177 17.62 4.98 6.71
CA ALA A 177 16.22 4.97 6.22
C ALA A 177 15.44 3.75 6.71
#